data_AF-A0A2C9C9R1-F1
#
_entry.id   AF-A0A2C9C9R1-F1
#
_cell.length_a   1.000
_cell.length_b   1.000
_cell.length_c   1.000
_cell.angle_alpha   90.00
_cell.angle_beta   90.00
_cell.angle_gamma   90.00
#
_symmetry.space_group_name_H-M   'P 1'
#
loop_
_entity.id
_entity.type
_entity.pdbx_description
1 polymer ?
#
loop_
_entity_poly.entity_id
_entity_poly.type
_entity_poly.pdbx_seq_one_letter_code
_entity_poly.pdbx_strand_id
1 'polypeptide(L)'
;MVFLGVIFGLNHEEIMIKIAFTEEDIKALNYERYHHPHTRVQRKMEALWFKSQGEPYNKIAQLTGISINVVTQYIKEYQDGGIEKLKEINFYRPESKLSEHKQTIENYFREHPPVTMKEAIGVIEKLTGLKRSEKQVAKFLKKIGLHRRKVGTIPSKVNVDEQEAFKKNVRTLSQRSRRREKNRILY
;
A
#
# COMPACT_ATOMS: atom_id res chain seq x y z
N MET A 1 23.95 14.84 -13.00
CA MET A 1 23.13 14.67 -11.79
C MET A 1 23.77 13.57 -10.95
N VAL A 2 24.34 14.00 -9.82
CA VAL A 2 25.24 13.22 -8.95
C VAL A 2 24.46 12.08 -8.29
N PHE A 3 24.80 10.84 -8.61
CA PHE A 3 24.45 9.69 -7.76
C PHE A 3 25.30 9.81 -6.49
N LEU A 4 24.65 10.17 -5.39
CA LEU A 4 25.26 10.29 -4.08
C LEU A 4 25.97 8.99 -3.69
N GLY A 5 27.27 9.14 -3.42
CA GLY A 5 28.11 8.41 -2.49
C GLY A 5 27.54 7.12 -1.91
N VAL A 6 28.06 6.01 -2.39
CA VAL A 6 28.20 4.78 -1.63
C VAL A 6 29.08 5.11 -0.42
N ILE A 7 28.45 5.34 0.74
CA ILE A 7 29.13 5.41 2.05
C ILE A 7 29.47 3.96 2.43
N PHE A 8 30.53 3.43 1.83
CA PHE A 8 31.23 2.24 2.32
C PHE A 8 32.27 2.74 3.31
N GLY A 9 32.08 2.49 4.61
CA GLY A 9 33.04 2.85 5.65
C GLY A 9 32.54 3.89 6.64
N LEU A 10 31.46 3.58 7.37
CA LEU A 10 31.30 4.11 8.72
C LEU A 10 31.86 3.04 9.66
N ASN A 11 32.98 3.36 10.32
CA ASN A 11 33.56 2.52 11.37
C ASN A 11 32.48 2.28 12.45
N HIS A 12 32.02 1.04 12.54
CA HIS A 12 30.86 0.66 13.35
C HIS A 12 31.05 0.83 14.86
N GLU A 13 32.29 1.02 15.33
CA GLU A 13 32.56 1.25 16.74
C GLU A 13 32.08 2.62 17.24
N GLU A 14 32.01 3.64 16.37
CA GLU A 14 31.63 5.01 16.77
C GLU A 14 30.12 5.21 16.95
N ILE A 15 29.27 4.29 16.49
CA ILE A 15 27.79 4.38 16.57
C ILE A 15 27.23 3.44 17.66
N MET A 16 28.07 2.99 18.60
CA MET A 16 27.61 2.13 19.70
C MET A 16 26.79 2.92 20.72
N ILE A 17 25.47 2.98 20.48
CA ILE A 17 24.52 3.52 21.43
C ILE A 17 24.49 2.60 22.66
N LYS A 18 24.86 3.16 23.81
CA LYS A 18 24.76 2.50 25.12
C LYS A 18 23.32 2.60 25.62
N ILE A 19 22.73 1.45 25.92
CA ILE A 19 21.36 1.33 26.42
C ILE A 19 21.40 0.41 27.63
N ALA A 20 20.74 0.83 28.71
CA ALA A 20 20.42 -0.03 29.83
C ALA A 20 19.03 -0.64 29.59
N PHE A 21 18.91 -1.95 29.76
CA PHE A 21 17.64 -2.66 29.72
C PHE A 21 17.22 -3.00 31.14
N THR A 22 15.93 -2.84 31.45
CA THR A 22 15.38 -3.34 32.71
C THR A 22 15.18 -4.85 32.65
N GLU A 23 15.15 -5.54 33.80
CA GLU A 23 14.88 -6.99 33.82
C GLU A 23 13.48 -7.33 33.26
N GLU A 24 12.51 -6.44 33.49
CA GLU A 24 11.16 -6.56 32.94
C GLU A 24 11.18 -6.48 31.41
N ASP A 25 11.96 -5.54 30.85
CA ASP A 25 12.11 -5.42 29.41
C ASP A 25 12.76 -6.66 28.80
N ILE A 26 13.79 -7.22 29.44
CA ILE A 26 14.46 -8.43 28.93
C ILE A 26 13.48 -9.61 28.88
N LYS A 27 12.63 -9.76 29.90
CA LYS A 27 11.59 -10.80 29.94
C LYS A 27 10.56 -10.57 28.84
N ALA A 28 10.10 -9.34 28.67
CA ALA A 28 9.12 -8.98 27.64
C ALA A 28 9.68 -9.18 26.23
N LEU A 29 10.93 -8.77 25.95
CA LEU A 29 11.62 -8.98 24.68
C LEU A 29 11.74 -10.47 24.34
N ASN A 30 12.11 -11.30 25.31
CA ASN A 30 12.23 -12.75 25.10
C ASN A 30 10.87 -13.41 24.81
N TYR A 31 9.81 -12.97 25.49
CA TYR A 31 8.46 -13.48 25.29
C TYR A 31 7.88 -13.05 23.93
N GLU A 32 7.91 -11.75 23.63
CA GLU A 32 7.32 -11.15 22.43
C GLU A 32 8.01 -11.60 21.14
N ARG A 33 9.30 -11.98 21.19
CA ARG A 33 10.02 -12.57 20.05
C ARG A 33 9.28 -13.76 19.44
N TYR A 34 8.56 -14.56 20.23
CA TYR A 34 7.86 -15.75 19.75
C TYR A 34 6.33 -15.58 19.68
N HIS A 35 5.76 -14.66 20.48
CA HIS A 35 4.32 -14.58 20.69
C HIS A 35 3.65 -13.39 20.00
N HIS A 36 4.41 -12.39 19.54
CA HIS A 36 3.81 -11.22 18.90
C HIS A 36 3.13 -11.62 17.57
N PRO A 37 1.91 -11.19 17.24
CA PRO A 37 1.20 -11.62 16.03
C PRO A 37 1.92 -11.23 14.73
N HIS A 38 2.74 -10.17 14.77
CA HIS A 38 3.41 -9.62 13.61
C HIS A 38 4.92 -9.96 13.55
N THR A 39 5.33 -10.69 12.52
CA THR A 39 6.72 -11.17 12.32
C THR A 39 7.79 -10.07 12.31
N ARG A 40 7.50 -8.87 11.78
CA ARG A 40 8.45 -7.73 11.86
C ARG A 40 8.75 -7.31 13.30
N VAL A 41 7.76 -7.31 14.17
CA VAL A 41 7.97 -6.94 15.58
C VAL A 41 8.71 -8.06 16.30
N GLN A 42 8.39 -9.32 16.02
CA GLN A 42 9.18 -10.47 16.53
C GLN A 42 10.68 -10.31 16.23
N ARG A 43 11.04 -9.95 14.98
CA ARG A 43 12.42 -9.68 14.58
C ARG A 43 13.04 -8.46 15.28
N LYS A 44 12.25 -7.42 15.56
CA LYS A 44 12.71 -6.27 16.38
C LYS A 44 13.05 -6.72 17.81
N MET A 45 12.14 -7.47 18.42
CA MET A 45 12.32 -7.99 19.78
C MET A 45 13.53 -8.91 19.87
N GLU A 46 13.76 -9.74 18.86
CA GLU A 46 14.94 -10.60 18.77
C GLU A 46 16.25 -9.82 18.74
N ALA A 47 16.34 -8.81 17.85
CA ALA A 47 17.55 -8.01 17.73
C ALA A 47 17.89 -7.28 19.04
N LEU A 48 16.87 -6.78 19.76
CA LEU A 48 17.06 -6.09 21.03
C LEU A 48 17.32 -7.05 22.20
N TRP A 49 16.74 -8.24 22.17
CA TRP A 49 17.09 -9.29 23.13
C TRP A 49 18.57 -9.67 23.01
N PHE A 50 19.11 -9.85 21.79
CA PHE A 50 20.55 -10.07 21.63
C PHE A 50 21.38 -8.88 22.12
N LYS A 51 20.89 -7.65 21.92
CA LYS A 51 21.55 -6.46 22.46
C LYS A 51 21.58 -6.46 23.99
N SER A 52 20.51 -6.91 24.65
CA SER A 52 20.47 -7.02 26.11
C SER A 52 21.38 -8.11 26.66
N GLN A 53 21.73 -9.13 25.85
CA GLN A 53 22.75 -10.14 26.19
C GLN A 53 24.19 -9.64 26.00
N GLY A 54 24.38 -8.40 25.52
CA GLY A 54 25.71 -7.80 25.32
C GLY A 54 26.34 -8.06 23.95
N GLU A 55 25.59 -8.59 22.98
CA GLU A 55 26.14 -8.89 21.66
C GLU A 55 26.47 -7.61 20.85
N PRO A 56 27.57 -7.60 20.08
CA PRO A 56 27.93 -6.48 19.22
C PRO A 56 27.01 -6.41 17.99
N TYR A 57 26.86 -5.21 17.41
CA TYR A 57 25.89 -4.98 16.32
C TYR A 57 26.13 -5.88 15.11
N ASN A 58 27.40 -6.16 14.77
CA ASN A 58 27.78 -7.04 13.66
C ASN A 58 27.23 -8.46 13.86
N LYS A 59 27.34 -8.98 15.09
CA LYS A 59 26.87 -10.32 15.43
C LYS A 59 25.35 -10.38 15.49
N ILE A 60 24.69 -9.34 16.00
CA ILE A 60 23.22 -9.22 15.97
C ILE A 60 22.72 -9.22 14.52
N ALA A 61 23.33 -8.42 13.64
CA ALA A 61 23.01 -8.35 12.22
C ALA A 61 23.14 -9.72 11.52
N GLN A 62 24.23 -10.45 11.82
CA GLN A 62 24.47 -11.79 11.30
C GLN A 62 23.43 -12.81 11.80
N LEU A 63 23.12 -12.82 13.10
CA LEU A 63 22.18 -13.77 13.70
C LEU A 63 20.73 -13.54 13.24
N THR A 64 20.32 -12.29 13.10
CA THR A 64 18.93 -11.92 12.77
C THR A 64 18.68 -11.69 11.27
N GLY A 65 19.74 -11.75 10.45
CA GLY A 65 19.67 -11.54 9.00
C GLY A 65 19.16 -10.14 8.61
N ILE A 66 19.55 -9.10 9.36
CA ILE A 66 19.26 -7.69 9.08
C ILE A 66 20.55 -6.90 8.90
N SER A 67 20.48 -5.73 8.28
CA SER A 67 21.64 -4.84 8.19
C SER A 67 21.91 -4.14 9.52
N ILE A 68 23.16 -3.75 9.73
CA ILE A 68 23.58 -3.03 10.95
C ILE A 68 22.83 -1.70 11.12
N ASN A 69 22.46 -1.04 10.02
CA ASN A 69 21.65 0.18 10.05
C ASN A 69 20.26 -0.08 10.66
N VAL A 70 19.66 -1.23 10.37
CA VAL A 70 18.35 -1.62 10.93
C VAL A 70 18.48 -1.96 12.41
N VAL A 71 19.57 -2.63 12.83
CA VAL A 71 19.86 -2.84 14.27
C VAL A 71 19.94 -1.49 15.00
N THR A 72 20.69 -0.53 14.43
CA THR A 72 20.84 0.80 15.00
C THR A 72 19.50 1.55 15.08
N GLN A 73 18.65 1.40 14.06
CA GLN A 73 17.30 1.98 14.07
C GLN A 73 16.44 1.40 15.19
N TYR A 74 16.41 0.08 15.38
CA TYR A 74 15.61 -0.55 16.43
C TYR A 74 16.06 -0.14 17.84
N ILE A 75 17.37 0.03 18.02
CA ILE A 75 17.99 0.55 19.25
C ILE A 75 17.51 1.98 19.53
N LYS A 76 17.47 2.85 18.51
CA LYS A 76 16.91 4.21 18.66
C LYS A 76 15.40 4.19 18.97
N GLU A 77 14.63 3.36 18.27
CA GLU A 77 13.19 3.21 18.53
C GLU A 77 12.92 2.79 19.99
N TYR A 78 13.75 1.90 20.55
CA TYR A 78 13.65 1.53 21.96
C TYR A 78 14.05 2.67 22.91
N GLN A 79 15.06 3.49 22.58
CA GLN A 79 15.37 4.69 23.39
C GLN A 79 14.24 5.71 23.40
N ASP A 80 13.55 5.87 22.26
CA ASP A 80 12.51 6.88 22.10
C ASP A 80 11.22 6.54 22.86
N GLY A 81 10.91 5.26 23.06
CA GLY A 81 9.63 4.87 23.69
C GLY A 81 9.53 3.42 24.16
N GLY A 82 10.66 2.77 24.43
CA GLY A 82 10.73 1.43 25.01
C GLY A 82 10.08 0.34 24.14
N ILE A 83 9.53 -0.68 24.80
CA ILE A 83 8.93 -1.84 24.12
C ILE A 83 7.68 -1.47 23.32
N GLU A 84 6.89 -0.54 23.82
CA GLU A 84 5.66 -0.11 23.13
C GLU A 84 5.98 0.53 21.78
N LYS A 85 7.06 1.32 21.68
CA LYS A 85 7.50 1.89 20.41
C LYS A 85 7.91 0.83 19.38
N LEU A 86 8.47 -0.29 19.83
CA LEU A 86 8.86 -1.39 18.95
C LEU A 86 7.67 -2.11 18.33
N LYS A 87 6.54 -2.16 19.06
CA LYS A 87 5.28 -2.75 18.60
C LYS A 87 4.60 -1.90 17.53
N GLU A 88 4.95 -0.62 17.42
CA GLU A 88 4.42 0.24 16.36
C GLU A 88 4.93 -0.20 14.98
N ILE A 89 3.98 -0.44 14.07
CA ILE A 89 4.27 -0.77 12.67
C ILE A 89 3.62 0.27 11.78
N ASN A 90 4.44 1.24 11.34
CA ASN A 90 4.00 2.26 10.41
C ASN A 90 4.18 1.77 8.97
N PHE A 91 3.11 1.22 8.39
CA PHE A 91 3.10 0.91 6.97
C PHE A 91 2.97 2.20 6.18
N TYR A 92 3.98 2.50 5.34
CA TYR A 92 3.88 3.61 4.41
C TYR A 92 2.73 3.37 3.42
N ARG A 93 1.66 4.15 3.56
CA ARG A 93 0.46 4.11 2.72
C ARG A 93 0.18 5.53 2.20
N PRO A 94 0.93 5.98 1.18
CA PRO A 94 0.76 7.34 0.68
C PRO A 94 -0.64 7.48 0.08
N GLU A 95 -1.39 8.45 0.61
CA GLU A 95 -2.64 8.87 0.01
C GLU A 95 -2.37 9.92 -1.06
N SER A 96 -3.09 9.82 -2.18
CA SER A 96 -3.01 10.84 -3.23
C SER A 96 -3.75 12.09 -2.77
N LYS A 97 -3.23 13.29 -3.09
CA LYS A 97 -3.95 14.57 -2.91
C LYS A 97 -5.33 14.57 -3.61
N LEU A 98 -5.51 13.77 -4.66
CA LEU A 98 -6.83 13.56 -5.29
C LEU A 98 -7.89 12.99 -4.32
N SER A 99 -7.46 12.33 -3.23
CA SER A 99 -8.38 11.76 -2.22
C SER A 99 -9.13 12.84 -1.45
N GLU A 100 -8.58 14.05 -1.32
CA GLU A 100 -9.24 15.19 -0.67
C GLU A 100 -10.47 15.63 -1.48
N HIS A 101 -10.38 15.58 -2.81
CA HIS A 101 -11.46 15.95 -3.73
C HIS A 101 -12.33 14.76 -4.15
N LYS A 102 -12.28 13.64 -3.41
CA LYS A 102 -12.97 12.40 -3.77
C LYS A 102 -14.46 12.63 -4.03
N GLN A 103 -15.15 13.33 -3.13
CA GLN A 103 -16.59 13.53 -3.21
C GLN A 103 -16.98 14.39 -4.43
N THR A 104 -16.24 15.47 -4.67
CA THR A 104 -16.48 16.38 -5.81
C THR A 104 -16.31 15.66 -7.14
N ILE A 105 -15.23 14.88 -7.27
CA ILE A 105 -14.95 14.11 -8.49
C ILE A 105 -15.97 12.98 -8.68
N GLU A 106 -16.36 12.30 -7.59
CA GLU A 106 -17.34 11.22 -7.64
C GLU A 106 -18.72 11.73 -8.07
N ASN A 107 -19.20 12.84 -7.50
CA ASN A 107 -20.47 13.44 -7.87
C ASN A 107 -20.47 13.87 -9.35
N TYR A 108 -19.40 14.53 -9.80
CA TYR A 108 -19.29 14.95 -11.20
C TYR A 108 -19.30 13.76 -12.18
N PHE A 109 -18.52 12.72 -11.91
CA PHE A 109 -18.46 11.56 -12.81
C PHE A 109 -19.70 10.65 -12.74
N ARG A 110 -20.55 10.79 -11.71
CA ARG A 110 -21.87 10.14 -11.69
C ARG A 110 -22.83 10.80 -12.68
N GLU A 111 -22.77 12.12 -12.83
CA GLU A 111 -23.59 12.87 -13.77
C GLU A 111 -23.01 12.86 -15.18
N HIS A 112 -21.67 12.89 -15.29
CA HIS A 112 -20.93 12.98 -16.54
C HIS A 112 -19.86 11.89 -16.63
N PRO A 113 -20.24 10.64 -16.96
CA PRO A 113 -19.29 9.55 -17.08
C PRO A 113 -18.25 9.84 -18.19
N PRO A 114 -16.94 9.75 -17.90
CA PRO A 114 -15.90 10.09 -18.88
C PRO A 114 -15.72 8.96 -19.89
N VAL A 115 -15.67 9.26 -21.19
CA VAL A 115 -15.57 8.23 -22.23
C VAL A 115 -14.14 7.70 -22.33
N THR A 116 -13.16 8.60 -22.16
CA THR A 116 -11.74 8.25 -22.21
C THR A 116 -10.99 8.65 -20.94
N MET A 117 -9.86 7.99 -20.69
CA MET A 117 -9.01 8.35 -19.55
C MET A 117 -8.39 9.74 -19.71
N LYS A 118 -8.14 10.18 -20.96
CA LYS A 118 -7.64 11.53 -21.24
C LYS A 118 -8.67 12.60 -20.87
N GLU A 119 -9.95 12.37 -21.19
CA GLU A 119 -11.04 13.22 -20.73
C GLU A 119 -11.12 13.26 -19.21
N ALA A 120 -11.04 12.10 -18.55
CA ALA A 120 -11.06 12.05 -17.08
C ALA A 120 -9.91 12.86 -16.45
N ILE A 121 -8.69 12.78 -17.00
CA ILE A 121 -7.55 13.59 -16.54
C ILE A 121 -7.85 15.08 -16.72
N GLY A 122 -8.32 15.50 -17.89
CA GLY A 122 -8.62 16.91 -18.18
C GLY A 122 -9.73 17.47 -17.30
N VAL A 123 -10.77 16.69 -17.03
CA VAL A 123 -11.86 17.06 -16.11
C VAL A 123 -11.33 17.20 -14.67
N ILE A 124 -10.55 16.24 -14.19
CA ILE A 124 -9.96 16.31 -12.85
C ILE A 124 -9.03 17.52 -12.71
N GLU A 125 -8.22 17.80 -13.73
CA GLU A 125 -7.35 18.98 -13.77
C GLU A 125 -8.16 20.28 -13.72
N LYS A 126 -9.28 20.37 -14.44
CA LYS A 126 -10.18 21.54 -14.38
C LYS A 126 -10.87 21.70 -13.01
N LEU A 127 -11.29 20.60 -12.39
CA LEU A 127 -12.04 20.64 -11.12
C LEU A 127 -11.13 20.84 -9.91
N THR A 128 -9.89 20.33 -9.95
CA THR A 128 -9.00 20.29 -8.78
C THR A 128 -7.69 21.04 -8.98
N GLY A 129 -7.35 21.44 -10.20
CA GLY A 129 -6.03 21.99 -10.54
C GLY A 129 -4.89 20.96 -10.50
N LEU A 130 -5.17 19.70 -10.17
CA LEU A 130 -4.17 18.66 -9.98
C LEU A 130 -4.00 17.81 -11.23
N LYS A 131 -2.79 17.84 -11.81
CA LYS A 131 -2.41 16.94 -12.90
C LYS A 131 -1.76 15.66 -12.38
N ARG A 132 -2.23 14.50 -12.85
CA ARG A 132 -1.70 13.18 -12.49
C ARG A 132 -1.56 12.28 -13.71
N SER A 133 -0.72 11.25 -13.60
CA SER A 133 -0.53 10.30 -14.70
C SER A 133 -1.77 9.42 -14.91
N GLU A 134 -1.92 8.91 -16.13
CA GLU A 134 -3.04 8.04 -16.50
C GLU A 134 -3.22 6.84 -15.55
N LYS A 135 -2.11 6.19 -15.18
CA LYS A 135 -2.11 5.06 -14.23
C LYS A 135 -2.61 5.47 -12.84
N GLN A 136 -2.23 6.65 -12.37
CA GLN A 136 -2.63 7.15 -11.05
C GLN A 136 -4.12 7.51 -11.02
N VAL A 137 -4.61 8.19 -12.07
CA VAL A 137 -6.03 8.51 -12.21
C VAL A 137 -6.86 7.23 -12.34
N ALA A 138 -6.44 6.27 -13.15
CA ALA A 138 -7.11 4.98 -13.26
C ALA A 138 -7.21 4.23 -11.91
N LYS A 139 -6.11 4.22 -11.12
CA LYS A 139 -6.10 3.62 -9.77
C LYS A 139 -7.06 4.35 -8.83
N PHE A 140 -7.12 5.68 -8.92
CA PHE A 140 -8.00 6.52 -8.13
C PHE A 140 -9.49 6.29 -8.45
N LEU A 141 -9.85 6.28 -9.75
CA LEU A 141 -11.22 5.99 -10.19
C LEU A 141 -11.65 4.59 -9.72
N LYS A 142 -10.77 3.59 -9.81
CA LYS A 142 -11.02 2.25 -9.26
C LYS A 142 -11.26 2.26 -7.74
N LYS A 143 -10.55 3.12 -6.97
CA LYS A 143 -10.74 3.30 -5.51
C LYS A 143 -12.11 3.91 -5.19
N ILE A 144 -12.64 4.76 -6.07
CA ILE A 144 -13.99 5.36 -5.95
C ILE A 144 -15.10 4.37 -6.35
N GLY A 145 -14.76 3.27 -7.03
CA GLY A 145 -15.73 2.28 -7.53
C GLY A 145 -16.14 2.51 -8.98
N LEU A 146 -15.50 3.46 -9.65
CA LEU A 146 -15.65 3.77 -11.07
C LEU A 146 -14.76 2.79 -11.88
N HIS A 147 -15.41 1.89 -12.63
CA HIS A 147 -14.74 0.84 -13.40
C HIS A 147 -14.96 1.02 -14.90
N ARG A 148 -13.87 1.11 -15.67
CA ARG A 148 -13.91 1.07 -17.14
C ARG A 148 -14.51 -0.23 -17.63
N ARG A 149 -15.58 -0.16 -18.42
CA ARG A 149 -16.10 -1.32 -19.16
C ARG A 149 -15.42 -1.46 -20.52
N LYS A 150 -14.97 -2.69 -20.83
CA LYS A 150 -14.57 -3.02 -22.20
C LYS A 150 -15.85 -3.29 -22.99
N VAL A 151 -16.20 -2.40 -23.91
CA VAL A 151 -17.25 -2.68 -24.89
C VAL A 151 -16.75 -3.74 -25.86
N GLY A 152 -17.58 -4.77 -26.12
CA GLY A 152 -17.28 -5.78 -27.12
C GLY A 152 -17.34 -5.15 -28.52
N THR A 153 -16.44 -5.57 -29.40
CA THR A 153 -16.53 -5.21 -30.82
C THR A 153 -17.70 -5.99 -31.44
N ILE A 154 -18.61 -5.30 -32.14
CA ILE A 154 -19.63 -5.97 -32.95
C ILE A 154 -18.91 -6.47 -34.22
N PRO A 155 -18.90 -7.78 -34.51
CA PRO A 155 -18.28 -8.30 -35.73
C PRO A 155 -18.95 -7.66 -36.96
N SER A 156 -18.20 -7.21 -37.96
CA SER A 156 -18.80 -6.50 -39.11
C SER A 156 -19.60 -7.39 -40.07
N LYS A 157 -19.62 -8.71 -39.84
CA LYS A 157 -20.31 -9.73 -40.65
C LYS A 157 -21.37 -10.47 -39.82
N VAL A 158 -22.27 -9.74 -39.19
CA VAL A 158 -23.33 -10.34 -38.36
C VAL A 158 -24.56 -10.65 -39.22
N ASN A 159 -25.02 -11.90 -39.16
CA ASN A 159 -26.32 -12.31 -39.70
C ASN A 159 -27.44 -11.67 -38.85
N VAL A 160 -28.28 -10.85 -39.47
CA VAL A 160 -29.28 -10.01 -38.78
C VAL A 160 -30.33 -10.87 -38.07
N ASP A 161 -30.74 -11.98 -38.69
CA ASP A 161 -31.78 -12.88 -38.15
C ASP A 161 -31.29 -13.64 -36.91
N GLU A 162 -30.05 -14.13 -36.95
CA GLU A 162 -29.40 -14.78 -35.80
C GLU A 162 -29.18 -13.80 -34.64
N GLN A 163 -28.92 -12.52 -34.95
CA GLN A 163 -28.77 -11.47 -33.95
C GLN A 163 -30.09 -11.12 -33.26
N GLU A 164 -31.20 -11.10 -34.00
CA GLU A 164 -32.53 -10.88 -33.42
C GLU A 164 -32.96 -12.04 -32.51
N ALA A 165 -32.69 -13.28 -32.91
CA ALA A 165 -32.93 -14.46 -32.06
C ALA A 165 -32.08 -14.41 -30.78
N PHE A 166 -30.80 -14.01 -30.88
CA PHE A 166 -29.92 -13.82 -29.73
C PHE A 166 -30.41 -12.70 -28.79
N LYS A 167 -30.88 -11.56 -29.31
CA LYS A 167 -31.44 -10.46 -28.50
C LYS A 167 -32.68 -10.89 -27.69
N LYS A 168 -33.53 -11.76 -28.25
CA LYS A 168 -34.69 -12.34 -27.54
C LYS A 168 -34.25 -13.27 -26.39
N ASN A 169 -33.20 -14.07 -26.59
CA ASN A 169 -32.68 -15.00 -25.58
C ASN A 169 -31.81 -14.33 -24.49
N VAL A 170 -31.04 -13.29 -24.80
CA VAL A 170 -30.17 -12.61 -23.81
C VAL A 170 -30.95 -11.86 -22.73
N ARG A 171 -32.21 -11.45 -23.00
CA ARG A 171 -33.07 -10.79 -22.00
C ARG A 171 -33.24 -11.63 -20.73
N THR A 172 -33.25 -12.96 -20.83
CA THR A 172 -33.41 -13.88 -19.69
C THR A 172 -32.12 -14.06 -18.87
N LEU A 173 -30.94 -13.98 -19.50
CA LEU A 173 -29.64 -14.03 -18.82
C LEU A 173 -29.28 -12.73 -18.10
N SER A 174 -29.68 -11.58 -18.65
CA SER A 174 -29.37 -10.26 -18.06
C SER A 174 -30.09 -9.99 -16.72
N GLN A 175 -31.21 -10.66 -16.45
CA GLN A 175 -31.92 -10.54 -15.17
C GLN A 175 -31.13 -11.18 -14.00
N ARG A 176 -30.29 -12.20 -14.26
CA ARG A 176 -29.45 -12.86 -13.24
C ARG A 176 -28.20 -12.05 -12.87
N SER A 177 -27.57 -11.37 -13.83
CA SER A 177 -26.39 -10.51 -13.59
C SER A 177 -26.76 -9.17 -12.92
N ARG A 178 -27.89 -8.55 -13.29
CA ARG A 178 -28.36 -7.29 -12.71
C ARG A 178 -28.59 -7.34 -11.19
N ARG A 179 -28.88 -8.51 -10.62
CA ARG A 179 -29.05 -8.70 -9.15
C ARG A 179 -27.76 -8.54 -8.35
N ARG A 180 -26.59 -8.78 -8.96
CA ARG A 180 -25.25 -8.58 -8.35
C ARG A 180 -24.67 -7.17 -8.58
N GLU A 181 -25.28 -6.40 -9.48
CA GLU A 181 -24.66 -5.22 -10.09
C GLU A 181 -25.24 -3.87 -9.61
N LYS A 182 -26.33 -3.92 -8.83
CA LYS A 182 -27.08 -2.75 -8.33
C LYS A 182 -26.27 -1.76 -7.48
N ASN A 183 -25.06 -2.13 -7.05
CA ASN A 183 -24.18 -1.33 -6.19
C ASN A 183 -22.92 -0.77 -6.89
N ARG A 184 -22.82 -0.84 -8.23
CA ARG A 184 -21.64 -0.34 -8.98
C ARG A 184 -22.03 0.75 -9.97
N ILE A 185 -21.33 1.88 -9.92
CA ILE A 185 -21.43 2.96 -10.90
C ILE A 185 -20.50 2.59 -12.05
N LEU A 186 -21.03 2.66 -13.26
CA LEU A 186 -20.41 2.08 -14.44
C LEU A 186 -20.31 3.15 -15.51
N TYR A 187 -19.19 3.16 -16.23
CA TYR A 187 -19.02 3.91 -17.46
C TYR A 187 -18.18 3.11 -18.47
#